data_AF-A0A3S0XG15-F1
#
_entry.id   AF-A0A3S0XG15-F1
#
_cell.length_a   1.000
_cell.length_b   1.000
_cell.length_c   1.000
_cell.angle_alpha   90.00
_cell.angle_beta   90.00
_cell.angle_gamma   90.00
#
_symmetry.space_group_name_H-M   'P 1'
#
loop_
_entity.id
_entity.type
_entity.pdbx_description
1 polymer ?
#
loop_
_entity_poly.entity_id
_entity_poly.type
_entity_poly.pdbx_seq_one_letter_code
_entity_poly.pdbx_strand_id
1 'polypeptide(L)'
;MATCSGTPPPQPAFKDIRNQRPSTAEEKAALCLTLGELCRKVPHSICNGGVKSVREWRAHLEQAKKVLGAKRSSIAELTNAIAQMRSYA
;
A
#
# COMPACT_ATOMS: atom_id res chain seq x y z
N MET A 1 43.93 47.71 -9.22
CA MET A 1 43.11 47.03 -8.19
C MET A 1 41.76 46.73 -8.82
N ALA A 2 41.55 45.50 -9.32
CA ALA A 2 40.71 44.43 -8.75
C ALA A 2 39.19 44.76 -8.77
N THR A 3 38.23 43.98 -9.28
CA THR A 3 38.12 42.79 -10.16
C THR A 3 36.61 42.71 -10.49
N CYS A 4 36.23 42.47 -11.75
CA CYS A 4 34.83 42.27 -12.15
C CYS A 4 34.30 40.94 -11.59
N SER A 5 33.36 40.97 -10.64
CA SER A 5 32.68 39.77 -10.13
C SER A 5 31.39 39.51 -10.92
N GLY A 6 31.55 38.97 -12.13
CA GLY A 6 30.46 38.34 -12.87
C GLY A 6 30.00 37.10 -12.11
N THR A 7 28.85 37.18 -11.44
CA THR A 7 28.24 36.03 -10.79
C THR A 7 27.36 35.34 -11.83
N PRO A 8 27.67 34.12 -12.30
CA PRO A 8 26.77 33.42 -13.20
C PRO A 8 25.47 33.07 -12.45
N PRO A 9 24.29 33.17 -13.08
CA PRO A 9 23.03 32.83 -12.43
C PRO A 9 23.05 31.34 -12.05
N PRO A 10 22.49 30.97 -10.88
CA PRO A 10 22.41 29.57 -10.47
C PRO A 10 21.58 28.82 -11.52
N GLN A 11 22.19 27.80 -12.14
CA GLN A 11 21.48 26.94 -13.07
C GLN A 11 20.27 26.33 -12.34
N PRO A 12 19.08 26.29 -12.95
CA PRO A 12 17.94 25.63 -12.34
C PRO A 12 18.32 24.17 -12.10
N ALA A 13 18.24 23.74 -10.84
CA ALA A 13 18.46 22.35 -10.46
C ALA A 13 17.61 21.47 -11.38
N PHE A 14 18.25 20.56 -12.11
CA PHE A 14 17.58 19.60 -12.97
C PHE A 14 16.71 18.72 -12.08
N LYS A 15 15.45 19.10 -11.90
CA LYS A 15 14.44 18.27 -11.25
C LYS A 15 14.20 17.10 -12.20
N ASP A 16 14.76 15.95 -11.88
CA ASP A 16 14.50 14.74 -12.64
C ASP A 16 13.02 14.33 -12.45
N ILE A 17 12.18 14.69 -13.42
CA ILE A 17 10.72 14.46 -13.44
C ILE A 17 10.42 12.95 -13.57
N ARG A 18 11.41 12.09 -13.87
CA ARG A 18 11.18 10.68 -14.25
C ARG A 18 10.87 9.72 -13.09
N ASN A 19 10.95 10.16 -11.83
CA ASN A 19 10.62 9.35 -10.65
C ASN A 19 9.32 9.76 -9.93
N GLN A 20 8.31 10.25 -10.67
CA GLN A 20 6.98 10.49 -10.09
C GLN A 20 6.13 9.21 -9.91
N ARG A 21 6.59 8.06 -10.40
CA ARG A 21 5.92 6.78 -10.09
C ARG A 21 6.41 6.30 -8.73
N PRO A 22 5.50 5.90 -7.82
CA PRO A 22 5.94 5.24 -6.61
C PRO A 22 6.80 4.05 -6.99
N SER A 23 7.92 3.87 -6.31
CA SER A 23 8.73 2.67 -6.52
C SER A 23 7.89 1.42 -6.23
N THR A 24 8.25 0.28 -6.83
CA THR A 24 7.56 -0.99 -6.52
C THR A 24 7.60 -1.33 -5.03
N ALA A 25 8.57 -0.81 -4.28
CA ALA A 25 8.65 -0.92 -2.84
C ALA A 25 7.62 -0.04 -2.11
N GLU A 26 7.42 1.20 -2.55
CA GLU A 26 6.41 2.13 -2.01
C GLU A 26 5.00 1.62 -2.29
N GLU A 27 4.74 1.09 -3.48
CA GLU A 27 3.45 0.50 -3.84
C GLU A 27 3.14 -0.72 -2.95
N LYS A 28 4.13 -1.61 -2.74
CA LYS A 28 3.99 -2.73 -1.80
C LYS A 28 3.73 -2.26 -0.37
N ALA A 29 4.46 -1.24 0.09
CA ALA A 29 4.28 -0.71 1.43
C ALA A 29 2.86 -0.14 1.62
N ALA A 30 2.35 0.61 0.65
CA ALA A 30 0.99 1.14 0.67
C ALA A 30 -0.08 0.02 0.69
N LEU A 31 0.12 -1.04 -0.09
CA LEU A 31 -0.77 -2.21 -0.10
C LEU A 31 -0.73 -2.96 1.24
N CYS A 32 0.45 -3.15 1.83
CA CYS A 32 0.59 -3.76 3.15
C CYS A 32 -0.12 -2.96 4.24
N LEU A 33 0.01 -1.62 4.23
CA LEU A 33 -0.70 -0.74 5.16
C LEU A 33 -2.22 -0.87 5.00
N THR A 34 -2.70 -0.79 3.76
CA THR A 34 -4.14 -0.92 3.44
C THR A 34 -4.70 -2.26 3.90
N LEU A 35 -4.01 -3.36 3.59
CA LEU A 35 -4.41 -4.69 4.01
C LEU A 35 -4.36 -4.85 5.54
N GLY A 36 -3.36 -4.26 6.19
CA GLY A 36 -3.23 -4.22 7.65
C GLY A 36 -4.39 -3.50 8.34
N GLU A 37 -4.84 -2.38 7.78
CA GLU A 37 -6.01 -1.64 8.28
C GLU A 37 -7.31 -2.44 8.14
N LEU A 38 -7.52 -3.09 6.99
CA LEU A 38 -8.68 -3.95 6.75
C LEU A 38 -8.71 -5.15 7.70
N CYS A 39 -7.55 -5.75 7.99
CA CYS A 39 -7.45 -6.87 8.93
C CYS A 39 -7.74 -6.49 10.39
N ARG A 40 -7.61 -5.21 10.77
CA ARG A 40 -7.87 -4.74 12.15
C ARG A 40 -9.34 -4.44 12.42
N LYS A 41 -10.14 -4.23 11.38
CA LYS A 41 -11.55 -3.84 11.51
C LYS A 41 -12.45 -5.00 11.09
N VAL A 42 -13.46 -5.28 11.89
CA VAL A 42 -14.54 -6.21 11.51
C VAL A 42 -15.62 -5.39 10.80
N PRO A 43 -16.00 -5.73 9.56
CA PRO A 43 -17.07 -5.02 8.87
C PRO A 43 -18.42 -5.22 9.55
N HIS A 44 -19.29 -4.20 9.51
CA HIS A 44 -20.60 -4.26 10.16
C HIS A 44 -21.51 -5.34 9.53
N SER A 45 -21.33 -5.60 8.23
CA SER A 45 -21.97 -6.69 7.48
C SER A 45 -21.70 -8.08 8.08
N ILE A 46 -20.51 -8.28 8.66
CA ILE A 46 -20.10 -9.53 9.32
C ILE A 46 -20.63 -9.58 10.74
N CYS A 47 -20.63 -8.45 11.46
CA CYS A 47 -21.18 -8.37 12.82
C CYS A 47 -22.67 -8.77 12.88
N ASN A 48 -23.45 -8.37 11.88
CA ASN A 48 -24.87 -8.70 11.77
C ASN A 48 -25.15 -9.90 10.85
N GLY A 49 -24.11 -10.55 10.33
CA GLY A 49 -24.21 -11.63 9.35
C GLY A 49 -24.48 -13.01 9.98
N GLY A 50 -24.68 -14.00 9.12
CA GLY A 50 -24.84 -15.39 9.52
C GLY A 50 -23.52 -16.09 9.83
N VAL A 51 -23.58 -17.24 10.52
CA VAL A 51 -22.38 -18.06 10.86
C VAL A 51 -21.54 -18.40 9.61
N LYS A 52 -22.19 -18.58 8.45
CA LYS A 52 -21.51 -18.87 7.18
C LYS A 52 -20.63 -17.70 6.73
N SER A 53 -21.16 -16.47 6.70
CA SER A 53 -20.39 -15.28 6.28
C SER A 53 -19.25 -14.97 7.25
N VAL A 54 -19.46 -15.19 8.55
CA VAL A 54 -18.40 -15.06 9.56
C VAL A 54 -17.27 -16.06 9.32
N ARG A 55 -17.59 -17.32 8.99
CA ARG A 55 -16.58 -18.35 8.68
C ARG A 55 -15.79 -18.02 7.41
N GLU A 56 -16.48 -17.59 6.35
CA GLU A 56 -15.86 -17.18 5.09
C GLU A 56 -14.94 -15.97 5.30
N TRP A 57 -15.42 -14.92 5.95
CA TRP A 57 -14.62 -13.76 6.31
C TRP A 57 -13.39 -14.13 7.14
N ARG A 58 -13.53 -15.02 8.12
CA ARG A 58 -12.40 -15.50 8.93
C ARG A 58 -11.36 -16.23 8.09
N ALA A 59 -11.78 -17.05 7.12
CA ALA A 59 -10.85 -17.72 6.21
C ALA A 59 -10.06 -16.71 5.37
N HIS A 60 -10.72 -15.68 4.84
CA HIS A 60 -10.06 -14.59 4.10
C HIS A 60 -9.13 -13.77 5.00
N LEU A 61 -9.52 -13.51 6.25
CA LEU A 61 -8.70 -12.80 7.23
C LEU A 61 -7.40 -13.56 7.55
N GLU A 62 -7.47 -14.87 7.78
CA GLU A 62 -6.29 -15.69 8.04
C GLU A 62 -5.36 -15.75 6.82
N GLN A 63 -5.94 -15.84 5.62
CA GLN A 63 -5.16 -15.75 4.38
C GLN A 63 -4.48 -14.38 4.24
N ALA A 64 -5.19 -13.28 4.50
CA ALA A 64 -4.65 -11.93 4.46
C ALA A 64 -3.50 -11.72 5.46
N LYS A 65 -3.64 -12.24 6.69
CA LYS A 65 -2.55 -12.22 7.69
C LYS A 65 -1.33 -13.01 7.24
N LYS A 66 -1.54 -14.17 6.59
CA LYS A 66 -0.44 -14.97 6.03
C LYS A 66 0.32 -14.22 4.95
N VAL A 67 -0.39 -13.50 4.07
CA VAL A 67 0.21 -12.64 3.04
C VAL A 67 0.96 -11.47 3.70
N LEU A 68 0.40 -10.82 4.72
CA LEU A 68 1.09 -9.74 5.45
C LEU A 68 2.37 -10.20 6.16
N GLY A 69 2.37 -11.42 6.72
CA GLY A 69 3.53 -12.00 7.39
C GLY A 69 4.62 -12.50 6.44
N ALA A 70 4.32 -12.66 5.16
CA ALA A 70 5.27 -13.17 4.18
C ALA A 70 6.20 -12.06 3.67
N LYS A 71 7.51 -12.22 3.92
CA LYS A 71 8.56 -11.25 3.50
C LYS A 71 8.63 -10.99 1.98
N ARG A 72 8.04 -11.85 1.16
CA ARG A 72 8.15 -11.83 -0.31
C ARG A 72 6.82 -11.74 -1.04
N SER A 73 5.72 -11.40 -0.37
CA SER A 73 4.44 -11.28 -1.04
C SER A 73 4.50 -10.34 -2.24
N SER A 74 3.94 -10.81 -3.34
CA SER A 74 3.83 -10.08 -4.59
C SER A 74 2.75 -9.00 -4.49
N ILE A 75 2.84 -8.00 -5.36
CA ILE A 75 1.79 -6.96 -5.48
C ILE A 75 0.44 -7.62 -5.80
N ALA A 76 0.42 -8.61 -6.69
CA ALA A 76 -0.80 -9.32 -7.06
C ALA A 76 -1.46 -10.05 -5.87
N GLU A 77 -0.67 -10.71 -5.01
CA GLU A 77 -1.19 -11.37 -3.80
C GLU A 77 -1.78 -10.36 -2.80
N LEU A 78 -1.08 -9.24 -2.58
CA LEU A 78 -1.56 -8.17 -1.70
C LEU A 78 -2.85 -7.55 -2.24
N THR A 79 -2.90 -7.24 -3.54
CA THR A 79 -4.09 -6.67 -4.18
C THR A 79 -5.27 -7.63 -4.16
N ASN A 80 -5.05 -8.92 -4.39
CA ASN A 80 -6.11 -9.94 -4.32
C ASN A 80 -6.64 -10.09 -2.87
N ALA A 81 -5.76 -10.13 -1.87
CA ALA A 81 -6.16 -10.17 -0.47
C ALA A 81 -6.97 -8.93 -0.07
N ILE A 82 -6.58 -7.74 -0.54
CA ILE A 82 -7.34 -6.50 -0.34
C ILE A 82 -8.72 -6.60 -0.99
N ALA A 83 -8.80 -7.09 -2.23
CA ALA A 83 -10.07 -7.23 -2.94
C ALA A 83 -11.03 -8.17 -2.20
N GLN A 84 -10.53 -9.31 -1.70
CA GLN A 84 -11.30 -10.26 -0.91
C GLN A 84 -11.77 -9.67 0.43
N MET A 85 -10.93 -8.89 1.11
CA MET A 85 -11.35 -8.25 2.36
C MET A 85 -12.36 -7.12 2.12
N ARG A 86 -12.22 -6.38 1.01
CA ARG A 86 -13.12 -5.29 0.62
C ARG A 86 -14.50 -5.76 0.17
N SER A 87 -14.67 -7.00 -0.29
CA SER A 87 -16.00 -7.52 -0.64
C SER A 87 -16.94 -7.61 0.57
N TYR A 88 -16.40 -7.52 1.79
CA TYR A 88 -17.17 -7.53 3.03
C TYR A 88 -17.24 -6.15 3.70
N ALA A 89 -16.47 -5.16 3.24
CA ALA A 89 -16.36 -3.84 3.86
C ALA A 89 -17.68 -3.05 3.81
#